data_AF-A0A387G364-F1
#
_entry.id   AF-A0A387G364-F1
#
_cell.length_a   1.000
_cell.length_b   1.000
_cell.length_c   1.000
_cell.angle_alpha   90.00
_cell.angle_beta   90.00
_cell.angle_gamma   90.00
#
_symmetry.space_group_name_H-M   'P 1'
#
loop_
_entity.id
_entity.type
_entity.pdbx_description
1 polymer ?
#
loop_
_entity_poly.entity_id
_entity_poly.type
_entity_poly.pdbx_seq_one_letter_code
_entity_poly.pdbx_strand_id
1 'polypeptide(L)'
;MGPLRREAMAVRHSERDVPEGITIETARKATLRKLMKLAIDQRHLRPAFQPIVDIRTGCIVSSEIPACWGNSQVGEICPMTFIPRLEQYGPINVLSDALRNAFNKVVTASRN
;
A
#
# COMPACT_ATOMS: atom_id res chain seq x y z
N MET A 1 -40.23 17.64 6.53
CA MET A 1 -38.79 17.95 6.42
C MET A 1 -38.04 17.01 7.35
N GLY A 2 -37.71 15.82 6.86
CA GLY A 2 -37.14 14.73 7.66
C GLY A 2 -35.62 14.83 7.76
N PRO A 3 -35.00 14.27 8.80
CA PRO A 3 -33.55 14.28 8.94
C PRO A 3 -32.90 13.38 7.88
N LEU A 4 -31.85 13.90 7.27
CA LEU A 4 -30.96 13.18 6.35
C LEU A 4 -30.42 11.93 7.06
N ARG A 5 -30.86 10.74 6.62
CA ARG A 5 -30.26 9.46 7.01
C ARG A 5 -28.79 9.48 6.56
N ARG A 6 -27.88 9.64 7.51
CA ARG A 6 -26.51 9.16 7.34
C ARG A 6 -26.58 7.64 7.40
N GLU A 7 -26.69 7.02 6.24
CA GLU A 7 -26.44 5.58 6.10
C GLU A 7 -24.97 5.35 6.46
N ALA A 8 -24.75 4.95 7.71
CA ALA A 8 -23.50 4.37 8.15
C ALA A 8 -23.32 3.08 7.33
N MET A 9 -22.55 3.17 6.25
CA MET A 9 -22.04 2.01 5.53
C MET A 9 -21.14 1.27 6.50
N ALA A 10 -21.73 0.31 7.21
CA ALA A 10 -21.01 -0.63 8.05
C ALA A 10 -20.09 -1.44 7.14
N VAL A 11 -18.84 -0.98 7.01
CA VAL A 11 -17.75 -1.72 6.39
C VAL A 11 -17.44 -2.88 7.32
N ARG A 12 -18.22 -3.96 7.21
CA ARG A 12 -17.85 -5.27 7.76
C ARG A 12 -16.70 -5.81 6.91
N HIS A 13 -15.47 -5.37 7.18
CA HIS A 13 -14.28 -5.96 6.57
C HIS A 13 -13.49 -6.66 7.67
N SER A 14 -13.69 -7.98 7.72
CA SER A 14 -12.65 -8.98 7.95
C SER A 14 -11.64 -8.66 9.06
N GLU A 15 -12.05 -8.94 10.30
CA GLU A 15 -11.07 -9.20 11.36
C GLU A 15 -10.21 -10.42 10.97
N ARG A 16 -8.91 -10.17 10.75
CA ARG A 16 -7.73 -11.08 10.73
C ARG A 16 -7.00 -11.18 9.39
N ASP A 17 -6.30 -10.11 9.01
CA ASP A 17 -5.42 -10.14 7.82
C ASP A 17 -3.95 -10.50 8.13
N VAL A 18 -3.58 -10.59 9.41
CA VAL A 18 -2.31 -11.18 9.87
C VAL A 18 -2.61 -12.06 11.09
N PRO A 19 -2.21 -13.34 11.11
CA PRO A 19 -2.30 -14.15 12.33
C PRO A 19 -1.55 -13.46 13.47
N GLU A 20 -2.15 -13.37 14.65
CA GLU A 20 -1.49 -12.85 15.86
C GLU A 20 -0.11 -13.51 16.04
N GLY A 21 0.92 -12.69 16.24
CA GLY A 21 2.30 -13.13 16.48
C GLY A 21 3.20 -13.27 15.25
N ILE A 22 2.72 -12.99 14.02
CA ILE A 22 3.60 -12.93 12.84
C ILE A 22 4.10 -11.50 12.60
N THR A 23 5.39 -11.26 12.86
CA THR A 23 6.06 -10.02 12.47
C THR A 23 6.60 -10.14 11.05
N ILE A 24 6.38 -9.13 10.18
CA ILE A 24 6.89 -9.12 8.80
C ILE A 24 8.42 -9.32 8.76
N GLU A 25 9.12 -8.74 9.74
CA GLU A 25 10.57 -8.81 9.92
C GLU A 25 11.08 -10.24 10.14
N THR A 26 10.26 -11.14 10.71
CA THR A 26 10.64 -12.53 11.00
C THR A 26 9.93 -13.54 10.11
N ALA A 27 8.91 -13.10 9.35
CA ALA A 27 8.10 -13.94 8.49
C ALA A 27 8.93 -14.69 7.43
N ARG A 28 8.69 -15.99 7.27
CA ARG A 28 9.32 -16.80 6.21
C ARG A 28 8.77 -16.44 4.82
N LYS A 29 9.52 -16.78 3.76
CA LYS A 29 9.17 -16.55 2.34
C LYS A 29 7.71 -16.88 1.98
N ALA A 30 7.22 -18.05 2.39
CA ALA A 30 5.86 -18.48 2.08
C ALA A 30 4.79 -17.58 2.73
N THR A 31 4.99 -17.25 4.00
CA THR A 31 4.13 -16.33 4.75
C THR A 31 4.13 -14.94 4.13
N LEU A 32 5.32 -14.40 3.83
CA LEU A 32 5.45 -13.07 3.25
C LEU A 32 4.76 -12.93 1.89
N ARG A 33 4.85 -13.96 1.03
CA ARG A 33 4.10 -14.01 -0.24
C ARG A 33 2.60 -14.02 -0.03
N LYS A 34 2.11 -14.80 0.94
CA LYS A 34 0.67 -14.87 1.25
C LYS A 34 0.16 -13.52 1.75
N LEU A 35 0.88 -12.90 2.67
CA LEU A 35 0.55 -11.57 3.20
C LEU A 35 0.55 -10.50 2.11
N MET A 36 1.55 -10.52 1.22
CA MET A 36 1.60 -9.61 0.06
C MET A 36 0.41 -9.79 -0.87
N LYS A 37 0.10 -11.04 -1.25
CA LYS A 37 -1.04 -11.31 -2.12
C LYS A 37 -2.34 -10.81 -1.49
N LEU A 38 -2.55 -11.10 -0.21
CA LEU A 38 -3.71 -10.64 0.53
C LEU A 38 -3.80 -9.11 0.55
N ALA A 39 -2.69 -8.42 0.81
CA ALA A 39 -2.63 -6.97 0.83
C ALA A 39 -2.94 -6.33 -0.54
N ILE A 40 -2.53 -6.97 -1.64
CA ILE A 40 -2.88 -6.54 -3.00
C ILE A 40 -4.37 -6.75 -3.25
N ASP A 41 -4.88 -7.96 -2.97
CA ASP A 41 -6.27 -8.34 -3.23
C ASP A 41 -7.25 -7.46 -2.44
N GLN A 42 -6.87 -7.07 -1.22
CA GLN A 42 -7.65 -6.19 -0.34
C GLN A 42 -7.40 -4.68 -0.59
N ARG A 43 -6.56 -4.32 -1.57
CA ARG A 43 -6.18 -2.92 -1.85
C ARG A 43 -5.55 -2.19 -0.66
N HIS A 44 -4.88 -2.94 0.22
CA HIS A 44 -4.13 -2.41 1.34
C HIS A 44 -2.76 -1.87 0.91
N LEU A 45 -2.28 -2.20 -0.29
CA LEU A 45 -1.12 -1.56 -0.89
C LEU A 45 -1.55 -0.37 -1.74
N ARG A 46 -1.16 0.83 -1.29
CA ARG A 46 -1.44 2.09 -1.97
C ARG A 46 -0.13 2.79 -2.33
N PRO A 47 0.00 3.38 -3.54
CA PRO A 47 1.09 4.30 -3.82
C PRO A 47 0.89 5.59 -2.99
N ALA A 48 1.95 6.07 -2.36
CA ALA A 48 2.05 7.47 -1.99
C ALA A 48 2.86 8.21 -3.06
N PHE A 49 2.69 9.52 -3.15
CA PHE A 49 3.38 10.37 -4.11
C PHE A 49 4.16 11.43 -3.38
N GLN A 50 5.49 11.40 -3.50
CA GLN A 50 6.36 12.42 -2.92
C GLN A 50 6.99 13.22 -4.06
N PRO A 51 6.76 14.54 -4.15
CA PRO A 51 7.36 15.36 -5.20
C PRO A 51 8.86 15.53 -4.95
N ILE A 52 9.65 15.41 -6.01
CA ILE A 52 11.05 15.83 -6.04
C ILE A 52 11.07 17.23 -6.66
N VAL A 53 11.61 18.19 -5.91
CA VAL A 53 11.65 19.60 -6.31
C VAL A 53 13.07 20.05 -6.62
N ASP A 54 13.22 20.87 -7.66
CA ASP A 54 14.46 21.60 -7.89
C ASP A 54 14.58 22.73 -6.85
N ILE A 55 15.65 22.73 -6.06
CA ILE A 55 15.80 23.67 -4.93
C ILE A 55 16.01 25.12 -5.37
N ARG A 56 16.48 25.36 -6.61
CA ARG A 56 16.77 26.70 -7.13
C ARG A 56 15.51 27.38 -7.63
N THR A 57 14.60 26.60 -8.21
CA THR A 57 13.40 27.08 -8.90
C THR A 57 12.12 26.81 -8.12
N GLY A 58 12.12 25.85 -7.19
CA GLY A 58 10.93 25.37 -6.49
C GLY A 58 9.98 24.54 -7.36
N CYS A 59 10.34 24.30 -8.63
CA CYS A 59 9.51 23.52 -9.55
C CYS A 59 9.61 22.02 -9.22
N ILE A 60 8.48 21.30 -9.35
CA ILE A 60 8.46 19.84 -9.31
C ILE A 60 9.14 19.31 -10.57
N VAL A 61 10.19 18.52 -10.40
CA VAL A 61 10.96 17.92 -11.51
C VAL A 61 10.72 16.43 -11.66
N SER A 62 10.25 15.75 -10.60
CA SER A 62 9.91 14.33 -10.61
C SER A 62 9.04 13.98 -9.40
N SER A 63 8.67 12.71 -9.23
CA SER A 63 8.02 12.21 -8.03
C SER A 63 8.45 10.77 -7.72
N GLU A 64 8.64 10.48 -6.44
CA GLU A 64 8.81 9.10 -5.94
C GLU A 64 7.46 8.48 -5.62
N ILE A 65 7.39 7.15 -5.77
CA ILE A 65 6.20 6.35 -5.48
C ILE A 65 6.51 5.33 -4.38
N PRO A 66 6.58 5.76 -3.10
CA PRO A 66 6.75 4.82 -2.00
C PRO A 66 5.52 3.93 -1.83
N ALA A 67 5.77 2.67 -1.47
CA ALA A 67 4.74 1.71 -1.13
C ALA A 67 4.21 1.96 0.29
N CYS A 68 2.92 2.22 0.42
CA CYS A 68 2.25 2.24 1.72
C CYS A 68 1.45 0.95 1.90
N TRP A 69 1.80 0.16 2.92
CA TRP A 69 1.06 -1.05 3.27
C TRP A 69 0.16 -0.77 4.48
N GLY A 70 -1.14 -0.65 4.23
CA GLY A 70 -2.17 -0.51 5.27
C GLY A 70 -2.46 -1.82 6.00
N ASN A 71 -2.70 -1.72 7.30
CA ASN A 71 -3.13 -2.81 8.15
C ASN A 71 -4.20 -2.29 9.12
N SER A 72 -5.28 -3.05 9.31
CA SER A 72 -6.41 -2.66 10.14
C SER A 72 -6.10 -2.60 11.65
N GLN A 73 -5.07 -3.32 12.11
CA GLN A 73 -4.68 -3.38 13.51
C GLN A 73 -3.59 -2.36 13.87
N VAL A 74 -2.56 -2.23 13.02
CA VAL A 74 -1.37 -1.42 13.32
C VAL A 74 -1.26 -0.13 12.50
N GLY A 75 -2.23 0.13 11.62
CA GLY A 75 -2.18 1.27 10.71
C GLY A 75 -1.21 1.04 9.56
N GLU A 76 -0.46 2.08 9.19
CA GLU A 76 0.45 2.00 8.05
C GLU A 76 1.81 1.41 8.43
N ILE A 77 2.21 0.39 7.69
CA ILE A 77 3.48 -0.28 7.87
C ILE A 77 4.51 0.42 6.99
N CYS A 78 5.61 0.87 7.61
CA CYS A 78 6.70 1.55 6.94
C CYS A 78 7.36 0.65 5.87
N PRO A 79 7.66 1.16 4.66
CA PRO A 79 8.40 0.41 3.65
C PRO A 79 9.71 -0.22 4.18
N MET A 80 10.40 0.46 5.08
CA MET A 80 11.64 -0.04 5.70
C MET A 80 11.43 -1.36 6.47
N THR A 81 10.22 -1.64 6.95
CA THR A 81 9.88 -2.86 7.69
C THR A 81 9.78 -4.07 6.77
N PHE A 82 9.31 -3.89 5.52
CA PHE A 82 8.97 -5.02 4.65
C PHE A 82 9.82 -5.12 3.38
N ILE A 83 10.35 -4.01 2.84
CA ILE A 83 11.17 -4.03 1.61
C ILE A 83 12.41 -4.92 1.76
N PRO A 84 13.23 -4.82 2.82
CA PRO A 84 14.41 -5.69 2.97
C PRO A 84 14.06 -7.18 2.97
N ARG A 85 12.91 -7.52 3.56
CA ARG A 85 12.39 -8.91 3.58
C ARG A 85 11.90 -9.34 2.21
N LEU A 86 11.26 -8.45 1.45
CA LEU A 86 10.80 -8.74 0.10
C LEU A 86 11.96 -8.92 -0.88
N GLU A 87 13.04 -8.16 -0.72
CA GLU A 87 14.27 -8.31 -1.50
C GLU A 87 14.94 -9.65 -1.18
N GLN A 88 15.08 -9.97 0.10
CA GLN A 88 15.72 -11.21 0.55
C GLN A 88 14.97 -12.48 0.12
N TYR A 89 13.63 -12.45 0.14
CA TYR A 89 12.80 -13.64 -0.09
C TYR A 89 11.94 -13.56 -1.36
N GLY A 90 12.10 -12.54 -2.19
CA GLY A 90 11.69 -12.55 -3.60
C GLY A 90 10.27 -12.14 -4.03
N PRO A 91 9.31 -11.65 -3.22
CA PRO A 91 8.08 -11.09 -3.77
C PRO A 91 8.23 -9.62 -4.18
N ILE A 92 9.45 -9.05 -4.22
CA ILE A 92 9.63 -7.63 -4.59
C ILE A 92 9.02 -7.30 -5.95
N ASN A 93 9.12 -8.21 -6.93
CA ASN A 93 8.50 -8.04 -8.26
C ASN A 93 6.96 -7.89 -8.19
N VAL A 94 6.32 -8.63 -7.27
CA VAL A 94 4.86 -8.58 -7.07
C VAL A 94 4.45 -7.21 -6.53
N LEU A 95 5.24 -6.65 -5.62
CA LEU A 95 5.05 -5.29 -5.13
C LEU A 95 5.26 -4.27 -6.26
N SER A 96 6.36 -4.39 -7.01
CA SER A 96 6.67 -3.49 -8.13
C SER A 96 5.57 -3.46 -9.19
N ASP A 97 5.04 -4.62 -9.57
CA ASP A 97 3.94 -4.71 -10.54
C ASP A 97 2.65 -4.08 -10.00
N ALA A 98 2.33 -4.30 -8.72
CA ALA A 98 1.17 -3.69 -8.08
C ALA A 98 1.27 -2.16 -8.07
N LEU A 99 2.42 -1.60 -7.71
CA LEU A 99 2.67 -0.16 -7.70
C LEU A 99 2.61 0.43 -9.11
N ARG A 100 3.22 -0.22 -10.10
CA ARG A 100 3.18 0.21 -11.51
C ARG A 100 1.74 0.26 -12.03
N ASN A 101 0.95 -0.76 -11.74
CA ASN A 101 -0.45 -0.81 -12.12
C ASN A 101 -1.29 0.27 -11.42
N ALA A 102 -1.02 0.53 -10.14
CA ALA A 102 -1.68 1.60 -9.40
C ALA A 102 -1.32 2.98 -9.96
N PHE A 103 -0.04 3.22 -10.27
CA PHE A 103 0.44 4.45 -10.89
C PHE A 103 -0.23 4.73 -12.23
N ASN A 104 -0.27 3.74 -13.13
CA ASN A 104 -0.88 3.89 -14.45
C ASN A 104 -2.35 4.30 -14.38
N LYS A 105 -3.09 3.83 -13.36
CA LYS A 105 -4.49 4.25 -13.15
C LYS A 105 -4.60 5.72 -12.77
N VAL A 106 -3.72 6.22 -11.89
CA VAL A 106 -3.69 7.63 -11.48
C VAL A 106 -3.36 8.54 -12.66
N VAL A 107 -2.33 8.19 -13.43
CA VAL A 107 -1.91 8.99 -14.59
C VAL A 107 -2.98 9.02 -15.69
N THR A 108 -3.64 7.89 -15.95
CA THR A 108 -4.68 7.82 -16.99
C THR A 108 -5.95 8.57 -16.57
N ALA A 109 -6.33 8.51 -15.29
CA ALA A 109 -7.49 9.22 -14.76
C ALA A 109 -7.35 10.75 -14.78
N SER A 110 -6.12 11.28 -14.76
CA SER A 110 -5.82 12.73 -14.84
C SER A 110 -5.87 13.29 -16.28
N ARG A 111 -6.03 12.42 -17.29
CA ARG A 111 -5.97 12.78 -18.72
C ARG A 111 -7.35 12.92 -19.41
N ASN A 112 -8.45 12.72 -18.68
CA ASN A 112 -9.83 12.91 -19.14
C ASN A 112 -10.51 14.00 -18.33
#